data_AF-A0A935VLQ7-F1
#
_entry.id   AF-A0A935VLQ7-F1
#
_cell.length_a   1.000
_cell.length_b   1.000
_cell.length_c   1.000
_cell.angle_alpha   90.00
_cell.angle_beta   90.00
_cell.angle_gamma   90.00
#
_symmetry.space_group_name_H-M   'P 1'
#
loop_
_entity.id
_entity.type
_entity.pdbx_description
1 polymer ?
#
loop_
_entity_poly.entity_id
_entity_poly.type
_entity_poly.pdbx_seq_one_letter_code
_entity_poly.pdbx_strand_id
1 'polypeptide(L)'
;MAGNTAAIGTGTWTLLSGAGTITSPNLETTGITALGVGVNVFQWTIGNGVCPSTSSTMSITRDLNPSTSVAGVNQTVCATVATLNGNNPAVGTGTWV
;
A
#
# COMPACT_ATOMS: atom_id res chain seq x y z
N MET A 1 0.63 -4.82 10.74
CA MET A 1 -0.78 -5.26 10.86
C MET A 1 -0.94 -6.06 12.15
N ALA A 2 -2.15 -6.07 12.73
CA ALA A 2 -2.41 -6.63 14.05
C ALA A 2 -3.62 -7.56 14.04
N GLY A 3 -3.43 -8.76 14.59
CA GLY A 3 -4.45 -9.77 14.85
C GLY A 3 -4.69 -9.84 16.35
N ASN A 4 -5.74 -10.55 16.77
CA ASN A 4 -5.94 -10.80 18.19
C ASN A 4 -5.02 -11.93 18.66
N THR A 5 -4.61 -11.86 19.94
CA THR A 5 -3.89 -12.94 20.60
C THR A 5 -4.76 -14.20 20.65
N ALA A 6 -4.20 -15.35 20.27
CA ALA A 6 -4.87 -16.63 20.37
C ALA A 6 -4.80 -17.13 21.82
N ALA A 7 -5.93 -17.21 22.52
CA ALA A 7 -5.97 -17.78 23.87
C ALA A 7 -5.73 -19.31 23.86
N ILE A 8 -6.17 -20.00 22.80
CA ILE A 8 -5.93 -21.41 22.53
C ILE A 8 -5.61 -21.57 21.04
N GLY A 9 -4.59 -22.38 20.74
CA GLY A 9 -4.14 -22.64 19.36
C GLY A 9 -3.06 -21.68 18.89
N THR A 10 -2.78 -21.71 17.60
CA THR A 10 -1.79 -20.86 16.93
C THR A 10 -2.47 -20.00 15.89
N GLY A 11 -2.14 -18.71 15.88
CA GLY A 11 -2.56 -17.79 14.85
C GLY A 11 -1.53 -17.70 13.73
N THR A 12 -1.98 -17.64 12.49
CA THR A 12 -1.13 -17.49 11.31
C THR A 12 -1.72 -16.49 10.32
N TRP A 13 -0.89 -15.56 9.86
CA TRP A 13 -1.17 -14.62 8.80
C TRP A 13 -0.86 -15.23 7.43
N THR A 14 -1.77 -15.07 6.48
CA THR A 14 -1.61 -15.50 5.09
C THR A 14 -2.01 -14.39 4.11
N LEU A 15 -1.33 -14.30 2.97
CA LEU A 15 -1.73 -13.44 1.85
C LEU A 15 -2.82 -14.16 1.04
N LEU A 16 -3.99 -13.55 0.88
CA LEU A 16 -5.09 -14.08 0.06
C LEU A 16 -5.04 -13.55 -1.37
N SER A 17 -4.71 -12.27 -1.56
CA SER A 17 -4.69 -11.60 -2.86
C SER A 17 -3.76 -10.39 -2.86
N GLY A 18 -3.20 -10.05 -4.02
CA GLY A 18 -2.24 -8.97 -4.21
C GLY A 18 -0.80 -9.44 -4.05
N ALA A 19 0.08 -8.57 -3.55
CA ALA A 19 1.47 -8.87 -3.26
C ALA A 19 1.89 -8.32 -1.89
N GLY A 20 2.71 -9.08 -1.18
CA GLY A 20 3.26 -8.69 0.11
C GLY A 20 3.96 -9.86 0.78
N THR A 21 5.04 -9.58 1.49
CA THR A 21 5.79 -10.57 2.28
C THR A 21 5.55 -10.30 3.75
N ILE A 22 4.97 -11.28 4.45
CA ILE A 22 4.70 -11.21 5.88
C ILE A 22 5.98 -11.60 6.63
N THR A 23 6.50 -10.72 7.48
CA THR A 23 7.81 -10.93 8.12
C THR A 23 7.78 -12.03 9.19
N SER A 24 6.70 -12.08 9.97
CA SER A 24 6.52 -13.03 11.07
C SER A 24 5.08 -13.55 11.07
N PRO A 25 4.75 -14.53 10.21
CA PRO A 25 3.36 -14.97 10.01
C PRO A 25 2.66 -15.47 11.28
N ASN A 26 3.39 -15.98 12.27
CA ASN A 26 2.81 -16.56 13.48
C ASN A 26 2.73 -15.60 14.66
N LEU A 27 3.16 -14.35 14.49
CA LEU A 27 2.98 -13.30 15.50
C LEU A 27 1.69 -12.54 15.23
N GLU A 28 0.94 -12.26 16.28
CA GLU A 28 -0.28 -11.46 16.20
C GLU A 28 0.00 -10.07 15.61
N THR A 29 1.15 -9.48 15.94
CA THR A 29 1.65 -8.25 15.32
C THR A 29 2.85 -8.56 14.43
N THR A 30 2.72 -8.26 13.14
CA THR A 30 3.79 -8.46 12.15
C THR A 30 3.92 -7.29 11.20
N GLY A 31 5.13 -7.12 10.66
CA GLY A 31 5.42 -6.26 9.53
C GLY A 31 5.02 -6.91 8.20
N ILE A 32 4.92 -6.08 7.17
CA ILE A 32 4.82 -6.48 5.77
C ILE A 32 5.86 -5.72 4.97
N THR A 33 6.52 -6.41 4.04
CA THR A 33 7.41 -5.82 3.05
C THR A 33 6.94 -6.15 1.64
N ALA A 34 7.53 -5.52 0.62
CA ALA A 34 7.24 -5.78 -0.79
C ALA A 34 5.73 -5.71 -1.15
N LEU A 35 5.02 -4.74 -0.58
CA LEU A 35 3.59 -4.57 -0.78
C LEU A 35 3.29 -4.14 -2.23
N GLY A 36 2.39 -4.86 -2.90
CA GLY A 36 1.97 -4.56 -4.26
C GLY A 36 1.18 -3.26 -4.35
N VAL A 37 1.24 -2.60 -5.51
CA VAL A 37 0.34 -1.48 -5.84
C VAL A 37 -1.09 -1.99 -5.93
N GLY A 38 -2.04 -1.21 -5.42
CA GLY A 38 -3.45 -1.56 -5.34
C GLY A 38 -3.81 -2.25 -4.03
N VAL A 39 -4.91 -2.99 -4.04
CA VAL A 39 -5.47 -3.66 -2.86
C VAL A 39 -4.76 -4.98 -2.62
N ASN A 40 -4.25 -5.18 -1.40
CA ASN A 40 -3.64 -6.43 -0.93
C ASN A 40 -4.45 -6.95 0.26
N VAL A 41 -4.86 -8.21 0.22
CA VAL A 41 -5.75 -8.81 1.23
C VAL A 41 -5.01 -9.88 2.01
N PHE A 42 -5.02 -9.75 3.33
CA PHE A 42 -4.39 -10.69 4.26
C PHE A 42 -5.45 -11.30 5.19
N GLN A 43 -5.19 -12.51 5.67
CA GLN A 43 -6.08 -13.23 6.59
C GLN A 43 -5.32 -13.71 7.82
N TRP A 44 -5.87 -13.45 9.00
CA TRP A 44 -5.45 -14.06 10.26
C TRP A 44 -6.30 -15.29 10.49
N THR A 45 -5.68 -16.44 10.67
CA THR A 45 -6.38 -17.71 10.95
C THR A 45 -5.88 -18.28 12.26
N ILE A 46 -6.78 -18.62 13.18
CA ILE A 46 -6.45 -19.27 14.45
C ILE A 46 -6.98 -20.70 14.42
N GLY A 47 -6.11 -21.67 14.69
CA GLY A 47 -6.47 -23.08 14.76
C GLY A 47 -5.71 -23.83 15.86
N ASN A 48 -6.32 -24.88 16.39
CA ASN A 48 -5.70 -25.80 17.36
C ASN A 48 -5.51 -27.22 16.80
N GLY A 49 -5.84 -27.44 15.52
CA GLY A 49 -5.73 -28.73 14.84
C GLY A 49 -6.84 -29.75 15.17
N VAL A 50 -7.73 -29.44 16.11
CA VAL A 50 -8.81 -30.34 16.56
C VAL A 50 -10.19 -29.78 16.19
N CYS A 51 -10.41 -28.50 16.46
CA CYS A 51 -11.63 -27.79 16.12
C CYS A 51 -11.48 -27.03 14.80
N PRO A 52 -12.58 -26.68 14.11
CA PRO A 52 -12.54 -25.76 12.98
C PRO A 52 -11.82 -24.46 13.35
N SER A 53 -10.95 -23.99 12.45
CA SER A 53 -10.24 -22.73 12.62
C SER A 53 -11.17 -21.53 12.45
N THR A 54 -10.88 -20.43 13.14
CA THR A 54 -11.52 -19.14 12.91
C THR A 54 -10.60 -18.24 12.10
N SER A 55 -11.18 -17.29 11.36
CA SER A 55 -10.39 -16.36 10.56
C SER A 55 -11.00 -14.97 10.43
N SER A 56 -10.14 -13.97 10.22
CA SER A 56 -10.53 -12.59 9.91
C SER A 56 -9.64 -12.02 8.80
N THR A 57 -10.21 -11.17 7.96
CA THR A 57 -9.50 -10.57 6.81
C THR A 57 -9.23 -9.08 7.03
N MET A 58 -8.16 -8.59 6.40
CA MET A 58 -7.84 -7.17 6.34
C MET A 58 -7.30 -6.81 4.96
N SER A 59 -7.60 -5.60 4.51
CA SER A 59 -7.09 -5.04 3.26
C SER A 59 -6.11 -3.91 3.54
N ILE A 60 -5.06 -3.85 2.74
CA ILE A 60 -4.08 -2.76 2.72
C ILE A 60 -3.93 -2.30 1.28
N THR A 61 -4.27 -1.04 1.04
CA THR A 61 -4.16 -0.43 -0.29
C THR A 61 -2.88 0.38 -0.38
N ARG A 62 -2.06 0.13 -1.40
CA ARG A 62 -0.89 0.94 -1.74
C ARG A 62 -1.15 1.71 -3.01
N ASP A 63 -1.17 3.03 -2.92
CA ASP A 63 -1.30 3.88 -4.10
C ASP A 63 0.03 4.02 -4.85
N LEU A 64 -0.07 4.35 -6.14
CA LEU A 64 1.08 4.75 -6.93
C LEU A 64 1.56 6.13 -6.48
N ASN A 65 2.89 6.32 -6.50
CA ASN A 65 3.46 7.65 -6.32
C ASN A 65 3.02 8.56 -7.46
N PRO A 66 2.70 9.84 -7.19
CA PRO A 66 2.46 10.82 -8.24
C PRO A 66 3.66 10.96 -9.17
N SER A 67 3.40 11.44 -10.38
CA SER A 67 4.47 11.76 -11.32
C SER A 67 5.34 12.87 -10.76
N THR A 68 6.66 12.79 -10.96
CA THR A 68 7.58 13.86 -10.58
C THR A 68 7.18 15.16 -11.28
N SER A 69 7.04 16.24 -10.51
CA SER A 69 6.67 17.56 -11.05
C SER A 69 7.87 18.22 -11.75
N VAL A 70 7.66 18.70 -12.97
CA VAL A 70 8.65 19.40 -13.80
C VAL A 70 7.97 20.60 -14.44
N ALA A 71 8.35 21.82 -14.03
CA ALA A 71 7.76 23.07 -14.50
C ALA A 71 8.38 23.61 -15.82
N GLY A 72 9.41 22.94 -16.33
CA GLY A 72 10.24 23.43 -17.44
C GLY A 72 11.41 24.30 -16.94
N VAL A 73 12.15 24.90 -17.89
CA VAL A 73 13.28 25.80 -17.59
C VAL A 73 12.81 27.20 -17.21
N ASN A 74 13.66 27.93 -16.50
CA ASN A 74 13.44 29.35 -16.22
C ASN A 74 13.38 30.15 -17.52
N GLN A 75 12.44 31.09 -17.59
CA GLN A 75 12.21 31.92 -18.77
C GLN A 75 12.53 33.38 -18.46
N THR A 76 13.18 34.06 -19.39
CA THR A 76 13.32 35.53 -19.39
C THR A 76 12.61 36.04 -20.63
N VAL A 77 11.58 36.85 -20.44
CA VAL A 77 10.74 37.38 -21.52
C VAL A 77 10.67 38.90 -21.46
N CYS A 78 10.77 39.55 -22.62
CA CYS A 78 10.49 40.97 -22.80
C CYS A 78 9.11 41.16 -23.46
N ALA A 79 8.10 40.49 -22.89
CA ALA A 79 6.72 40.48 -23.36
C ALA A 79 5.75 40.45 -22.16
N THR A 80 4.48 40.78 -22.40
CA THR A 80 3.43 40.76 -21.37
C THR A 80 2.76 39.39 -21.21
N VAL A 81 3.18 38.38 -21.98
CA VAL A 81 2.66 37.02 -21.96
C VAL A 81 3.80 36.00 -21.94
N ALA A 82 3.61 34.90 -21.22
CA ALA A 82 4.52 33.75 -21.18
C ALA A 82 3.72 32.45 -21.02
N THR A 83 4.29 31.34 -21.47
CA THR A 83 3.66 30.01 -21.36
C THR A 83 4.42 29.18 -20.35
N LEU A 84 3.72 28.59 -19.39
CA LEU A 84 4.29 27.66 -18.43
C LEU A 84 4.24 26.23 -18.99
N ASN A 85 5.35 25.50 -18.92
CA ASN A 85 5.52 24.20 -19.58
C ASN A 85 5.65 23.07 -18.56
N GLY A 86 4.58 22.86 -17.80
CA GLY A 86 4.47 21.79 -16.81
C GLY A 86 4.28 20.44 -17.50
N ASN A 87 4.91 19.39 -17.00
CA ASN A 87 4.70 18.05 -17.51
C ASN A 87 3.27 17.55 -17.24
N ASN A 88 2.71 16.78 -18.17
CA ASN A 88 1.45 16.08 -17.94
C ASN A 88 1.68 14.86 -17.02
N PRO A 89 1.07 14.78 -15.83
CA PRO A 89 1.25 13.63 -14.95
C PRO A 89 0.65 12.35 -15.55
N ALA A 90 1.36 11.24 -15.46
CA ALA A 90 0.83 9.90 -15.75
C ALA A 90 0.02 9.32 -14.57
N VAL A 91 0.42 9.69 -13.35
CA VAL A 91 -0.27 9.40 -12.08
C VAL A 91 -0.41 10.70 -11.29
N GLY A 92 -1.61 10.96 -10.78
CA GLY A 92 -1.97 12.16 -10.02
C GLY A 92 -2.47 13.31 -10.90
N THR A 93 -2.70 14.47 -10.27
CA THR A 93 -3.06 15.74 -10.94
C THR A 93 -2.00 16.81 -10.66
N GLY A 94 -1.72 17.64 -11.66
CA GLY A 94 -0.80 18.78 -11.54
C GLY A 94 -1.59 20.08 -11.48
N THR A 95 -1.25 20.97 -10.55
CA THR A 95 -1.83 22.31 -10.45
C THR A 95 -0.75 23.37 -10.39
N TRP A 96 -0.96 24.48 -11.10
CA TRP A 96 -0.16 25.69 -10.94
C TRP A 96 -0.66 26.46 -9.71
N VAL A 97 0.26 26.90 -8.86
CA VAL A 97 -0.01 27.70 -7.65
C VAL A 97 0.93 28.89 -7.55
#